data_AF-A0A520RGG1-F1
#
_entry.id   AF-A0A520RGG1-F1
#
_cell.length_a   1.000
_cell.length_b   1.000
_cell.length_c   1.000
_cell.angle_alpha   90.00
_cell.angle_beta   90.00
_cell.angle_gamma   90.00
#
_symmetry.space_group_name_H-M   'P 1'
#
loop_
_entity.id
_entity.type
_entity.pdbx_description
1 polymer ?
#
loop_
_entity_poly.entity_id
_entity_poly.type
_entity_poly.pdbx_seq_one_letter_code
_entity_poly.pdbx_strand_id
1 'polypeptide(L)'
;MTLHVDLVHAQEKDSGLATAITSFNELWNPAQLDADKARLIRLEGQVLYYDPSWAMLWLHDGELGGYIDYASDELDLRAGDHIELLARTVPNQISIDTTEIEITVKSPGTLPEAAPITESQLHDSVFNNQMVQLEGWVQTVEQIDNHLELKVIIGSEQIEVTISREANEPFPLLEKTLIQI
;
A
#
# COMPACT_ATOMS: atom_id res chain seq x y z
N MET A 1 -40.01 -7.24 -15.16
CA MET A 1 -39.68 -8.17 -14.07
C MET A 1 -38.17 -8.05 -13.80
N THR A 2 -37.73 -6.85 -13.40
CA THR A 2 -36.30 -6.46 -13.39
C THR A 2 -35.98 -5.70 -12.09
N LEU A 3 -36.88 -4.80 -11.66
CA LEU A 3 -36.78 -4.06 -10.40
C LEU A 3 -36.66 -4.89 -9.11
N HIS A 4 -37.18 -6.11 -9.06
CA HIS A 4 -37.12 -6.93 -7.83
C HIS A 4 -35.76 -7.61 -7.64
N VAL A 5 -34.99 -7.83 -8.71
CA VAL A 5 -33.67 -8.46 -8.63
C VAL A 5 -32.63 -7.43 -8.22
N ASP A 6 -32.70 -6.20 -8.74
CA ASP A 6 -31.76 -5.12 -8.41
C ASP A 6 -31.85 -4.68 -6.94
N LEU A 7 -33.05 -4.63 -6.36
CA LEU A 7 -33.24 -4.28 -4.95
C LEU A 7 -32.70 -5.33 -3.99
N VAL A 8 -32.81 -6.62 -4.32
CA VAL A 8 -32.28 -7.72 -3.49
C VAL A 8 -30.74 -7.73 -3.54
N HIS A 9 -30.15 -7.55 -4.72
CA HIS A 9 -28.68 -7.45 -4.85
C HIS A 9 -28.12 -6.19 -4.15
N ALA A 10 -28.84 -5.07 -4.20
CA ALA A 10 -28.45 -3.86 -3.45
C ALA A 10 -28.53 -4.08 -1.93
N GLN A 11 -29.58 -4.74 -1.42
CA GLN A 11 -29.71 -5.03 0.01
C GLN A 11 -28.71 -6.07 0.51
N GLU A 12 -28.34 -7.08 -0.30
CA GLU A 12 -27.27 -8.03 0.03
C GLU A 12 -25.88 -7.38 -0.01
N LYS A 13 -25.63 -6.47 -0.96
CA LYS A 13 -24.41 -5.66 -1.01
C LYS A 13 -24.29 -4.80 0.26
N ASP A 14 -25.37 -4.11 0.65
CA ASP A 14 -25.38 -3.22 1.82
C ASP A 14 -25.28 -3.98 3.16
N SER A 15 -25.93 -5.15 3.27
CA SER A 15 -25.86 -6.01 4.46
C SER A 15 -24.51 -6.71 4.62
N GLY A 16 -23.88 -7.10 3.51
CA GLY A 16 -22.54 -7.69 3.50
C GLY A 16 -21.43 -6.68 3.83
N LEU A 17 -21.63 -5.41 3.49
CA LEU A 17 -20.71 -4.33 3.85
C LEU A 17 -20.67 -4.05 5.37
N ALA A 18 -21.78 -4.29 6.10
CA ALA A 18 -21.80 -4.15 7.56
C ALA A 18 -20.92 -5.18 8.30
N THR A 19 -20.50 -6.26 7.62
CA THR A 19 -19.60 -7.30 8.15
C THR A 19 -18.29 -7.39 7.37
N ALA A 20 -17.99 -6.37 6.55
CA ALA A 20 -16.77 -6.34 5.75
C ALA A 20 -15.53 -6.24 6.64
N ILE A 21 -14.40 -6.74 6.12
CA ILE A 21 -13.08 -6.48 6.69
C ILE A 21 -12.76 -5.01 6.45
N THR A 22 -12.46 -4.27 7.51
CA THR A 22 -12.23 -2.81 7.44
C THR A 22 -10.83 -2.35 7.80
N SER A 23 -9.92 -3.26 8.15
CA SER A 23 -8.51 -2.95 8.41
C SER A 23 -7.57 -4.08 7.96
N PHE A 24 -6.30 -3.78 7.78
CA PHE A 24 -5.26 -4.77 7.52
C PHE A 24 -5.04 -5.70 8.72
N ASN A 25 -5.21 -5.19 9.94
CA ASN A 25 -5.19 -6.01 11.16
C ASN A 25 -6.28 -7.09 11.14
N GLU A 26 -7.49 -6.73 10.70
CA GLU A 26 -8.55 -7.71 10.50
C GLU A 26 -8.22 -8.64 9.32
N LEU A 27 -7.76 -8.12 8.19
CA LEU A 27 -7.41 -8.93 7.03
C LEU A 27 -6.40 -10.02 7.38
N TRP A 28 -5.34 -9.68 8.13
CA TRP A 28 -4.25 -10.60 8.46
C TRP A 28 -4.50 -11.46 9.69
N ASN A 29 -5.65 -11.33 10.35
CA ASN A 29 -5.99 -12.17 11.49
C ASN A 29 -6.35 -13.59 11.02
N PRO A 30 -5.62 -14.65 11.43
CA PRO A 30 -5.94 -16.01 11.02
C PRO A 30 -7.34 -16.49 11.43
N ALA A 31 -7.94 -15.90 12.45
CA ALA A 31 -9.32 -16.20 12.85
C ALA A 31 -10.36 -15.76 11.81
N GLN A 32 -9.97 -14.89 10.88
CA GLN A 32 -10.80 -14.38 9.79
C GLN A 32 -10.77 -15.28 8.55
N LEU A 33 -9.97 -16.35 8.57
CA LEU A 33 -9.91 -17.36 7.52
C LEU A 33 -11.21 -18.18 7.51
N ASP A 34 -12.10 -17.88 6.57
CA ASP A 34 -13.27 -18.71 6.28
C ASP A 34 -12.93 -19.70 5.16
N ALA A 35 -13.14 -20.98 5.43
CA ALA A 35 -12.61 -22.06 4.61
C ALA A 35 -13.33 -22.22 3.27
N ASP A 36 -14.49 -21.61 3.05
CA ASP A 36 -15.25 -21.86 1.81
C ASP A 36 -15.79 -20.60 1.14
N LYS A 37 -15.54 -19.40 1.70
CA LYS A 37 -16.17 -18.17 1.23
C LYS A 37 -15.21 -16.99 1.15
N ALA A 38 -15.29 -16.30 0.02
CA ALA A 38 -14.73 -14.97 -0.14
C ALA A 38 -15.49 -13.99 0.78
N ARG A 39 -14.74 -13.15 1.50
CA ARG A 39 -15.29 -12.13 2.39
C ARG A 39 -15.16 -10.76 1.75
N LEU A 40 -16.12 -9.89 2.01
CA LEU A 40 -16.06 -8.51 1.53
C LEU A 40 -15.01 -7.73 2.30
N ILE A 41 -14.30 -6.87 1.57
CA ILE A 41 -13.31 -5.93 2.10
C ILE A 41 -13.81 -4.53 1.75
N ARG A 42 -13.78 -3.64 2.75
CA ARG A 42 -14.01 -2.21 2.59
C ARG A 42 -12.99 -1.45 3.42
N LEU A 43 -11.88 -1.09 2.79
CA LEU A 43 -10.83 -0.30 3.44
C LEU A 43 -11.02 1.17 3.09
N GLU A 44 -11.03 2.03 4.10
CA GLU A 44 -10.78 3.45 3.91
C GLU A 44 -9.35 3.71 4.36
N GLY A 45 -8.55 4.38 3.54
CA GLY A 45 -7.13 4.53 3.84
C GLY A 45 -6.44 5.57 2.98
N GLN A 46 -5.19 5.83 3.33
CA GLN A 46 -4.32 6.80 2.68
C GLN A 46 -3.28 6.12 1.82
N VAL A 47 -3.17 6.53 0.55
CA VAL A 47 -2.13 6.05 -0.36
C VAL A 47 -0.76 6.49 0.17
N LEU A 48 0.10 5.53 0.51
CA LEU A 48 1.49 5.80 0.90
C LEU A 48 2.39 5.90 -0.32
N TYR A 49 2.19 4.99 -1.28
CA TYR A 49 2.98 4.87 -2.48
C TYR A 49 2.16 4.14 -3.53
N TYR A 50 2.17 4.64 -4.76
CA TYR A 50 1.55 4.00 -5.90
C TYR A 50 2.52 3.99 -7.08
N ASP A 51 2.70 2.81 -7.63
CA ASP A 51 3.52 2.58 -8.81
C ASP A 51 2.81 1.56 -9.73
N PRO A 52 2.12 2.05 -10.77
CA PRO A 52 1.38 1.20 -11.68
C PRO A 52 2.30 0.29 -12.51
N SER A 53 3.57 0.66 -12.72
CA SER A 53 4.48 -0.11 -13.57
C SER A 53 4.93 -1.42 -12.94
N TRP A 54 4.98 -1.49 -11.60
CA TRP A 54 5.25 -2.70 -10.82
C TRP A 54 4.03 -3.25 -10.09
N ALA A 55 2.83 -2.75 -10.42
CA ALA A 55 1.57 -3.09 -9.75
C ALA A 55 1.66 -2.95 -8.21
N MET A 56 2.26 -1.85 -7.74
CA MET A 56 2.44 -1.63 -6.32
C MET A 56 1.53 -0.54 -5.81
N LEU A 57 0.58 -0.92 -4.95
CA LEU A 57 -0.19 0.02 -4.13
C LEU A 57 0.09 -0.25 -2.66
N TRP A 58 0.65 0.75 -1.97
CA TRP A 58 0.73 0.77 -0.52
C TRP A 58 -0.34 1.71 0.04
N LEU A 59 -1.15 1.18 0.94
CA LEU A 59 -2.23 1.90 1.60
C LEU A 59 -2.00 1.87 3.11
N HIS A 60 -2.29 2.96 3.80
CA HIS A 60 -2.32 3.03 5.26
C HIS A 60 -3.76 3.13 5.74
N ASP A 61 -4.23 2.16 6.52
CA ASP A 61 -5.63 2.11 6.99
C ASP A 61 -5.91 2.99 8.22
N GLY A 62 -4.89 3.67 8.73
CA GLY A 62 -4.94 4.48 9.96
C GLY A 62 -4.14 3.88 11.11
N GLU A 63 -3.82 2.58 11.05
CA GLU A 63 -2.98 1.87 12.01
C GLU A 63 -1.71 1.29 11.39
N LEU A 64 -1.82 0.74 10.17
CA LEU A 64 -0.70 0.13 9.48
C LEU A 64 -0.79 0.24 7.96
N GLY A 65 0.37 0.11 7.32
CA GLY A 65 0.50 -0.05 5.89
C GLY A 65 0.16 -1.47 5.42
N GLY A 66 -0.37 -1.59 4.21
CA GLY A 66 -0.56 -2.85 3.52
C GLY A 66 -0.22 -2.72 2.04
N TYR A 67 0.52 -3.72 1.55
CA TYR A 67 0.83 -3.89 0.13
C TYR A 67 -0.35 -4.57 -0.58
N ILE A 68 -0.68 -4.05 -1.75
CA ILE A 68 -1.70 -4.57 -2.66
C ILE A 68 -1.08 -4.62 -4.05
N ASP A 69 -1.11 -5.81 -4.65
CA ASP A 69 -0.74 -6.02 -6.05
C ASP A 69 -1.85 -5.44 -6.94
N TYR A 70 -1.67 -4.20 -7.36
CA TYR A 70 -2.66 -3.41 -8.08
C TYR A 70 -2.01 -2.46 -9.08
N ALA A 71 -2.45 -2.54 -10.33
CA ALA A 71 -2.12 -1.60 -11.39
C ALA A 71 -3.41 -1.16 -12.11
N SER A 72 -3.51 0.13 -12.40
CA SER A 72 -4.55 0.69 -13.25
C SER A 72 -4.00 1.87 -14.04
N ASP A 73 -4.22 1.84 -15.36
CA ASP A 73 -3.91 2.96 -16.26
C ASP A 73 -4.96 4.08 -16.18
N GLU A 74 -6.10 3.83 -15.53
CA GLU A 74 -7.22 4.78 -15.46
C GLU A 74 -7.19 5.65 -14.20
N LEU A 75 -6.49 5.23 -13.16
CA LEU A 75 -6.46 5.90 -11.86
C LEU A 75 -5.14 6.66 -11.65
N ASP A 76 -5.24 7.97 -11.50
CA ASP A 76 -4.16 8.87 -11.07
C ASP A 76 -4.13 8.96 -9.54
N LEU A 77 -3.70 7.89 -8.87
CA LEU A 77 -3.53 7.87 -7.41
C LEU A 77 -2.23 8.56 -7.03
N ARG A 78 -2.30 9.47 -6.04
CA ARG A 78 -1.13 10.19 -5.54
C ARG A 78 -0.87 9.85 -4.08
N ALA A 79 0.41 9.84 -3.70
CA ALA A 79 0.81 9.75 -2.31
C ALA A 79 0.09 10.82 -1.46
N GLY A 80 -0.54 10.38 -0.38
CA GLY A 80 -1.38 11.20 0.50
C GLY A 80 -2.88 11.15 0.21
N ASP A 81 -3.32 10.74 -0.99
CA ASP A 81 -4.74 10.66 -1.32
C ASP A 81 -5.48 9.72 -0.36
N HIS A 82 -6.69 10.13 0.03
CA HIS A 82 -7.60 9.30 0.80
C HIS A 82 -8.52 8.57 -0.17
N ILE A 83 -8.54 7.24 -0.08
CA ILE A 83 -9.31 6.37 -0.95
C ILE A 83 -10.24 5.46 -0.15
N GLU A 84 -11.26 4.98 -0.83
CA GLU A 84 -12.04 3.82 -0.45
C GLU A 84 -11.71 2.69 -1.41
N LEU A 85 -11.37 1.53 -0.86
CA LEU A 85 -11.10 0.30 -1.60
C LEU A 85 -12.16 -0.74 -1.24
N LEU A 86 -12.85 -1.23 -2.27
CA LEU A 86 -13.77 -2.36 -2.17
C LEU A 86 -13.14 -3.55 -2.88
N ALA A 87 -13.10 -4.69 -2.20
CA ALA A 87 -12.54 -5.93 -2.75
C ALA A 87 -13.14 -7.15 -2.07
N ARG A 88 -12.59 -8.32 -2.38
CA ARG A 88 -12.89 -9.59 -1.72
C ARG A 88 -11.62 -10.28 -1.26
N THR A 89 -11.72 -11.14 -0.25
CA THR A 89 -10.64 -12.10 0.04
C THR A 89 -10.68 -13.27 -0.94
N VAL A 90 -9.52 -13.87 -1.20
CA VAL A 90 -9.47 -15.18 -1.85
C VAL A 90 -9.93 -16.25 -0.84
N PRO A 91 -10.87 -17.16 -1.19
CA PRO A 91 -11.30 -18.23 -0.28
C PRO A 91 -10.11 -19.05 0.24
N ASN A 92 -10.13 -19.45 1.52
CA ASN A 92 -9.02 -20.14 2.20
C ASN A 92 -7.68 -19.38 2.26
N GLN A 93 -7.66 -18.07 1.99
CA GLN A 93 -6.41 -17.31 2.02
C GLN A 93 -6.57 -16.02 2.82
N ILE A 94 -5.44 -15.57 3.34
CA ILE A 94 -5.28 -14.28 4.03
C ILE A 94 -4.73 -13.28 3.00
N SER A 95 -5.50 -13.04 1.95
CA SER A 95 -5.11 -12.19 0.82
C SER A 95 -6.31 -11.54 0.15
N ILE A 96 -6.07 -10.39 -0.47
CA ILE A 96 -7.03 -9.70 -1.33
C ILE A 96 -7.04 -10.38 -2.69
N ASP A 97 -8.23 -10.61 -3.25
CA ASP A 97 -8.41 -10.97 -4.65
C ASP A 97 -8.20 -9.72 -5.51
N THR A 98 -7.08 -9.67 -6.22
CA THR A 98 -6.67 -8.50 -7.01
C THR A 98 -7.37 -8.39 -8.35
N THR A 99 -8.17 -9.40 -8.73
CA THR A 99 -8.94 -9.38 -9.97
C THR A 99 -10.24 -8.57 -9.86
N GLU A 100 -10.71 -8.32 -8.64
CA GLU A 100 -11.95 -7.58 -8.34
C GLU A 100 -11.71 -6.48 -7.30
N ILE A 101 -10.94 -5.45 -7.68
CA ILE A 101 -10.69 -4.27 -6.85
C ILE A 101 -11.39 -3.04 -7.47
N GLU A 102 -12.22 -2.38 -6.67
CA GLU A 102 -12.79 -1.06 -6.98
C GLU A 102 -12.17 -0.02 -6.04
N ILE A 103 -11.52 1.01 -6.59
CA ILE A 103 -10.94 2.12 -5.84
C ILE A 103 -11.68 3.41 -6.18
N THR A 104 -12.03 4.17 -5.15
CA THR A 104 -12.59 5.52 -5.28
C THR A 104 -11.74 6.52 -4.51
N VAL A 105 -11.18 7.52 -5.19
CA VAL A 105 -10.51 8.66 -4.54
C VAL A 105 -11.56 9.54 -3.88
N LYS A 106 -11.49 9.72 -2.56
CA LYS A 106 -12.44 10.50 -1.77
C LYS A 106 -11.98 11.95 -1.64
N SER A 107 -10.69 12.15 -1.40
CA SER A 107 -10.09 13.48 -1.29
C SER A 107 -8.56 13.41 -1.40
N PRO A 108 -7.89 14.50 -1.82
CA PRO A 108 -6.46 14.66 -1.59
C PRO A 108 -6.12 14.67 -0.10
N GLY A 109 -4.89 14.32 0.24
CA GLY A 109 -4.38 14.39 1.60
C GLY A 109 -2.86 14.51 1.67
N THR A 110 -2.29 14.36 2.85
CA THR A 110 -0.85 14.42 3.12
C THR A 110 -0.40 13.15 3.79
N LEU A 111 0.74 12.58 3.39
CA LEU A 111 1.32 11.39 3.99
C LEU A 111 1.32 11.43 5.53
N PRO A 112 1.21 10.27 6.21
CA PRO A 112 1.28 10.22 7.66
C PRO A 112 2.69 10.64 8.12
N GLU A 113 2.78 11.12 9.35
CA GLU A 113 4.08 11.50 9.92
C GLU A 113 4.99 10.27 10.00
N ALA A 114 6.17 10.37 9.39
CA ALA A 114 7.16 9.31 9.40
C ALA A 114 7.86 9.26 10.77
N ALA A 115 7.88 8.10 11.41
CA ALA A 115 8.55 7.92 12.68
C ALA A 115 10.08 7.90 12.51
N PRO A 116 10.85 8.78 13.16
CA PRO A 116 12.30 8.72 13.08
C PRO A 116 12.81 7.45 13.77
N ILE A 117 13.64 6.69 13.06
CA ILE A 117 14.27 5.47 13.57
C ILE A 117 15.79 5.57 13.52
N THR A 118 16.44 4.77 14.36
CA THR A 118 17.90 4.62 14.41
C THR A 118 18.35 3.32 13.75
N GLU A 119 19.65 3.20 13.47
CA GLU A 119 20.28 1.95 13.00
C GLU A 119 19.85 0.73 13.83
N SER A 120 19.87 0.86 15.16
CA SER A 120 19.51 -0.24 16.08
C SER A 120 18.05 -0.71 15.98
N GLN A 121 17.20 0.05 15.30
CA GLN A 121 15.77 -0.21 15.15
C GLN A 121 15.39 -0.67 13.75
N LEU A 122 16.33 -0.74 12.80
CA LEU A 122 16.06 -1.11 11.39
C LEU A 122 15.36 -2.47 11.24
N HIS A 123 15.62 -3.39 12.17
CA HIS A 123 15.05 -4.74 12.16
C HIS A 123 14.01 -4.97 13.26
N ASP A 124 13.58 -3.90 13.95
CA ASP A 124 12.51 -4.02 14.92
C ASP A 124 11.16 -4.17 14.21
N SER A 125 10.53 -5.31 14.42
CA SER A 125 9.24 -5.67 13.80
C SER A 125 8.12 -4.67 14.08
N VAL A 126 8.24 -3.82 15.11
CA VAL A 126 7.27 -2.75 15.38
C VAL A 126 7.16 -1.75 14.23
N PHE A 127 8.21 -1.60 13.41
CA PHE A 127 8.23 -0.69 12.26
C PHE A 127 7.85 -1.36 10.94
N ASN A 128 7.51 -2.65 10.95
CA ASN A 128 7.03 -3.31 9.73
C ASN A 128 5.75 -2.65 9.24
N ASN A 129 5.74 -2.30 7.95
CA ASN A 129 4.65 -1.59 7.28
C ASN A 129 4.29 -0.24 7.92
N GLN A 130 5.22 0.40 8.60
CA GLN A 130 5.05 1.74 9.14
C GLN A 130 5.80 2.76 8.29
N MET A 131 5.30 4.00 8.25
CA MET A 131 6.07 5.10 7.69
C MET A 131 7.18 5.45 8.66
N VAL A 132 8.43 5.32 8.22
CA VAL A 132 9.61 5.63 9.03
C VAL A 132 10.50 6.62 8.30
N GLN A 133 11.34 7.30 9.07
CA GLN A 133 12.31 8.23 8.58
C GLN A 133 13.70 7.90 9.13
N LEU A 134 14.71 7.96 8.26
CA LEU A 134 16.10 7.74 8.65
C LEU A 134 17.06 8.55 7.77
N GLU A 135 18.28 8.76 8.27
CA GLU A 135 19.36 9.37 7.52
C GLU A 135 20.39 8.32 7.12
N GLY A 136 20.83 8.36 5.87
CA GLY A 136 21.76 7.38 5.33
C GLY A 136 22.63 7.91 4.21
N TRP A 137 23.78 7.28 4.03
CA TRP A 137 24.74 7.62 2.99
C TRP A 137 24.53 6.75 1.75
N VAL A 138 24.23 7.37 0.61
CA VAL A 138 24.05 6.64 -0.65
C VAL A 138 25.39 6.14 -1.17
N GLN A 139 25.56 4.82 -1.21
CA GLN A 139 26.76 4.17 -1.73
C GLN A 139 26.71 4.03 -3.25
N THR A 140 25.59 3.55 -3.79
CA THR A 140 25.36 3.36 -5.23
C THR A 140 23.96 3.79 -5.60
N VAL A 141 23.79 4.21 -6.86
CA VAL A 141 22.49 4.47 -7.48
C VAL A 141 22.47 3.68 -8.79
N GLU A 142 21.52 2.77 -8.92
CA GLU A 142 21.31 1.97 -10.12
C GLU A 142 19.94 2.31 -10.70
N GLN A 143 19.85 2.46 -12.03
CA GLN A 143 18.56 2.63 -12.70
C GLN A 143 18.04 1.27 -13.13
N ILE A 144 16.79 0.97 -12.76
CA ILE A 144 16.07 -0.23 -13.19
C ILE A 144 14.74 0.25 -13.76
N ASP A 145 14.57 0.15 -15.08
CA ASP A 145 13.41 0.71 -15.79
C ASP A 145 13.17 2.20 -15.45
N ASN A 146 12.06 2.50 -14.76
CA ASN A 146 11.68 3.83 -14.30
C ASN A 146 11.97 4.08 -12.82
N HIS A 147 12.80 3.22 -12.21
CA HIS A 147 13.12 3.26 -10.78
C HIS A 147 14.59 3.54 -10.54
N LEU A 148 14.88 4.04 -9.35
CA LEU A 148 16.21 4.01 -8.77
C LEU A 148 16.25 3.00 -7.66
N GLU A 149 17.24 2.12 -7.71
CA GLU A 149 17.65 1.29 -6.59
C GLU A 149 18.90 1.92 -5.96
N LEU A 150 18.81 2.23 -4.67
CA LEU A 150 19.86 2.86 -3.90
C LEU A 150 20.36 1.87 -2.86
N LYS A 151 21.67 1.65 -2.82
CA LYS A 151 22.31 1.01 -1.65
C LYS A 151 22.68 2.11 -0.68
N VAL A 152 22.06 2.10 0.50
CA VAL A 152 22.20 3.15 1.51
C VAL A 152 22.85 2.57 2.77
N ILE A 153 23.92 3.22 3.23
CA ILE A 153 24.63 2.85 4.46
C ILE A 153 24.06 3.66 5.62
N ILE A 154 23.68 2.97 6.69
CA ILE A 154 23.17 3.56 7.94
C ILE A 154 24.02 3.00 9.08
N GLY A 155 24.98 3.80 9.54
CA GLY A 155 25.98 3.34 10.49
C GLY A 155 26.83 2.20 9.90
N SER A 156 26.67 0.99 10.44
CA SER A 156 27.31 -0.25 9.99
C SER A 156 26.43 -1.14 9.12
N GLU A 157 25.14 -0.83 9.04
CA GLU A 157 24.17 -1.57 8.23
C GLU A 157 24.07 -1.01 6.80
N GLN A 158 23.62 -1.86 5.88
CA GLN A 158 23.29 -1.48 4.51
C GLN A 158 21.86 -1.90 4.19
N ILE A 159 21.06 -0.96 3.68
CA ILE A 159 19.72 -1.23 3.18
C ILE A 159 19.62 -0.93 1.69
N GLU A 160 18.55 -1.45 1.08
CA GLU A 160 18.13 -1.12 -0.27
C GLU A 160 16.90 -0.21 -0.22
N VAL A 161 16.92 0.85 -1.02
CA VAL A 161 15.81 1.80 -1.13
C VAL A 161 15.44 1.92 -2.59
N THR A 162 14.16 1.69 -2.89
CA THR A 162 13.62 1.81 -4.24
C THR A 162 12.75 3.05 -4.35
N ILE A 163 12.98 3.85 -5.39
CA ILE A 163 12.22 5.07 -5.68
C ILE A 163 11.67 4.97 -7.10
N SER A 164 10.35 4.96 -7.26
CA SER A 164 9.73 5.14 -8.58
C SER A 164 9.86 6.59 -9.05
N ARG A 165 10.04 6.74 -10.36
CA ARG A 165 10.21 8.04 -11.01
C ARG A 165 9.26 8.17 -12.18
N GLU A 166 8.83 9.39 -12.39
CA GLU A 166 8.19 9.76 -13.65
C GLU A 166 9.23 9.69 -14.78
N ALA A 167 8.85 9.15 -15.93
CA ALA A 167 9.76 8.83 -17.03
C ALA A 167 10.60 10.03 -17.56
N ASN A 168 10.20 11.26 -17.24
CA ASN A 168 10.86 12.51 -17.69
C ASN A 168 11.57 13.27 -16.56
N GLU A 169 11.65 12.72 -15.36
CA GLU A 169 12.40 13.36 -14.28
C GLU A 169 13.92 13.30 -14.56
N PRO A 170 14.71 14.35 -14.27
CA PRO A 170 16.17 14.29 -14.38
C PRO A 170 16.77 13.28 -13.39
N PHE A 171 17.76 12.50 -13.83
CA PHE A 171 18.45 11.53 -12.98
C PHE A 171 19.20 12.28 -11.86
N PRO A 172 18.79 12.14 -10.58
CA PRO A 172 19.45 12.84 -9.51
C PRO A 172 20.81 12.19 -9.22
N LEU A 173 21.87 12.99 -9.18
CA LEU A 173 23.20 12.51 -8.79
C LEU A 173 23.24 12.37 -7.26
N LEU A 174 22.70 11.26 -6.75
CA LEU A 174 22.61 11.00 -5.30
C LEU A 174 23.81 10.22 -4.76
N GLU A 175 24.65 9.64 -5.62
CA GLU A 175 25.84 8.90 -5.16
C GLU A 175 26.71 9.78 -4.26
N LYS A 176 27.18 9.18 -3.16
CA LYS A 176 28.04 9.86 -2.18
C LYS A 176 27.38 11.12 -1.61
N THR A 177 26.08 11.04 -1.37
CA THR A 177 25.29 12.09 -0.73
C THR A 177 24.61 11.53 0.50
N LEU A 178 24.53 12.35 1.56
CA LEU A 178 23.70 12.07 2.72
C LEU A 178 22.25 12.41 2.35
N ILE A 179 21.36 11.43 2.47
CA ILE A 179 19.94 11.61 2.22
C ILE A 179 19.14 11.29 3.48
N GLN A 180 18.00 11.97 3.59
CA GLN A 180 16.93 11.59 4.48
C GLN A 180 15.91 10.80 3.64
N ILE A 181 15.50 9.66 4.15
CA ILE A 181 14.56 8.74 3.52
C ILE A 181 13.38 8.58 4.47
#